data_AF-A0A645CZ15-F1
#
_entry.id   AF-A0A645CZ15-F1
#
_cell.length_a   1.000
_cell.length_b   1.000
_cell.length_c   1.000
_cell.angle_alpha   90.00
_cell.angle_beta   90.00
_cell.angle_gamma   90.00
#
_symmetry.space_group_name_H-M   'P 1'
#
loop_
_entity.id
_entity.type
_entity.pdbx_description
1 polymer ?
#
loop_
_entity_poly.entity_id
_entity_poly.type
_entity_poly.pdbx_seq_one_letter_code
_entity_poly.pdbx_strand_id
1 'polypeptide(L)'
;MKRCVTLAQSLSRSVIVDERIREFDFGEWEHKAWNDIYALETGKKWFNDYVNTSCPQGESFRMMLRRVDKFLGQLPDTDENILIVTHAGIIRAFLILIEDYTINEAFDTPVAYGEVITIEKKKRDTTK
;
A
#
# COMPACT_ATOMS: atom_id res chain seq x y z
N MET A 1 0.31 6.30 -11.26
CA MET A 1 1.28 5.26 -11.67
C MET A 1 2.56 5.78 -12.35
N LYS A 2 2.55 6.88 -13.11
CA LYS A 2 3.75 7.34 -13.86
C LYS A 2 5.00 7.58 -12.99
N ARG A 3 4.85 8.12 -11.77
CA ARG A 3 5.97 8.50 -10.89
C ARG A 3 6.86 7.33 -10.49
N CYS A 4 6.29 6.25 -9.95
CA CYS A 4 7.07 5.09 -9.49
C CYS A 4 7.77 4.38 -10.64
N VAL A 5 7.10 4.23 -11.79
CA VAL A 5 7.69 3.60 -12.97
C VAL A 5 8.88 4.42 -13.49
N THR A 6 8.73 5.75 -13.61
CA THR A 6 9.83 6.63 -14.02
C THR A 6 11.02 6.55 -13.07
N LEU A 7 10.77 6.55 -11.76
CA LEU A 7 11.85 6.39 -10.77
C LEU A 7 12.52 5.01 -10.90
N ALA A 8 11.75 3.93 -10.96
CA ALA A 8 12.29 2.57 -11.09
C ALA A 8 13.17 2.41 -12.36
N GLN A 9 12.73 2.98 -13.49
CA GLN A 9 13.47 2.97 -14.76
C GLN A 9 14.78 3.79 -14.70
N SER A 10 14.85 4.80 -13.83
CA SER A 10 16.09 5.54 -13.59
C SER A 10 17.11 4.76 -12.75
N LEU A 11 16.64 3.78 -11.96
CA LEU A 11 17.46 2.99 -11.03
C LEU A 11 17.90 1.65 -11.63
N SER A 12 17.10 1.06 -12.52
CA SER A 12 17.37 -0.24 -13.13
C SER A 12 16.92 -0.30 -14.59
N ARG A 13 17.66 -1.07 -15.40
CA ARG A 13 17.26 -1.41 -16.79
C ARG A 13 16.23 -2.53 -16.85
N SER A 14 16.13 -3.34 -15.79
CA SER A 14 15.15 -4.42 -15.67
C SER A 14 14.14 -4.04 -14.59
N VAL A 15 12.95 -3.62 -15.02
CA VAL A 15 11.85 -3.19 -14.15
C VAL A 15 10.66 -4.10 -14.38
N ILE A 16 10.15 -4.70 -13.31
CA ILE A 16 8.90 -5.47 -13.32
C ILE A 16 7.81 -4.58 -12.73
N VAL A 17 6.73 -4.41 -13.48
CA VAL A 17 5.56 -3.63 -13.03
C VAL A 17 4.51 -4.58 -12.50
N ASP A 18 3.94 -4.26 -11.34
CA ASP A 18 2.87 -5.02 -10.73
C ASP A 18 1.74 -4.11 -10.26
N GLU A 19 0.53 -4.36 -10.76
CA GLU A 19 -0.66 -3.57 -10.44
C GLU A 19 -1.05 -3.66 -8.96
N ARG A 20 -0.68 -4.74 -8.27
CA ARG A 20 -1.04 -4.98 -6.87
C ARG A 20 -0.30 -4.10 -5.87
N ILE A 21 0.71 -3.35 -6.31
CA ILE A 21 1.44 -2.36 -5.51
C ILE A 21 1.21 -0.92 -6.01
N ARG A 22 0.12 -0.69 -6.75
CA ARG A 22 -0.38 0.66 -7.01
C ARG A 22 -0.93 1.29 -5.75
N GLU A 23 -0.91 2.61 -5.65
CA GLU A 23 -1.49 3.31 -4.50
C GLU A 23 -2.97 2.99 -4.33
N PHE A 24 -3.48 3.21 -3.12
CA PHE A 24 -4.89 3.09 -2.75
C PHE A 24 -5.81 3.73 -3.81
N ASP A 25 -6.83 2.99 -4.22
CA ASP A 25 -7.82 3.44 -5.20
C ASP A 25 -8.99 4.18 -4.53
N PHE A 26 -9.02 5.50 -4.65
CA PHE A 26 -10.12 6.33 -4.14
C PHE A 26 -11.36 6.31 -5.06
N GLY A 27 -11.30 5.66 -6.22
CA GLY A 27 -12.42 5.53 -7.15
C GLY A 27 -12.97 6.89 -7.58
N GLU A 28 -14.27 7.10 -7.40
CA GLU A 28 -14.93 8.38 -7.74
C GLU A 28 -14.42 9.56 -6.90
N TRP A 29 -13.70 9.32 -5.81
CA TRP A 29 -13.15 10.36 -4.95
C TRP A 29 -11.75 10.84 -5.35
N GLU A 30 -11.15 10.23 -6.37
CA GLU A 30 -9.88 10.70 -6.93
C GLU A 30 -9.95 12.20 -7.27
N HIS A 31 -8.92 12.94 -6.84
CA HIS A 31 -8.78 14.38 -7.02
C HIS A 31 -9.86 15.27 -6.36
N LYS A 32 -10.74 14.73 -5.51
CA LYS A 32 -11.69 15.53 -4.72
C LYS A 32 -11.08 16.02 -3.41
N ALA A 33 -11.57 17.15 -2.91
CA ALA A 33 -11.17 17.64 -1.59
C ALA A 33 -11.82 16.80 -0.48
N TRP A 34 -11.08 16.57 0.62
CA TRP A 34 -11.58 15.79 1.75
C TRP A 34 -12.84 16.37 2.38
N ASN A 35 -12.97 17.70 2.43
CA ASN A 35 -14.16 18.37 2.96
C ASN A 35 -15.40 18.06 2.12
N ASP A 36 -15.27 17.98 0.79
CA ASP A 36 -16.39 17.65 -0.11
C ASP A 36 -16.81 16.20 0.08
N ILE A 37 -15.85 15.29 0.30
CA ILE A 37 -16.13 13.89 0.60
C ILE A 37 -16.82 13.78 1.96
N TYR A 38 -16.30 14.43 3.01
CA TYR A 38 -16.85 14.38 4.37
C TYR A 38 -18.25 15.00 4.48
N ALA A 39 -18.63 15.91 3.56
CA ALA A 39 -19.98 16.42 3.48
C ALA A 39 -21.02 15.35 3.09
N LEU A 40 -20.59 14.27 2.42
CA LEU A 40 -21.44 13.15 2.01
C LEU A 40 -21.61 12.13 3.15
N GLU A 41 -22.80 11.54 3.27
CA GLU A 41 -23.04 10.46 4.24
C GLU A 41 -22.16 9.23 3.97
N THR A 42 -21.87 8.92 2.71
CA THR A 42 -20.93 7.85 2.33
C THR A 42 -19.51 8.18 2.76
N GLY A 43 -19.09 9.44 2.62
CA GLY A 43 -17.80 9.93 3.10
C GLY A 43 -17.68 9.79 4.61
N LYS A 44 -18.64 10.29 5.38
CA LYS A 44 -18.63 10.16 6.86
C LYS A 44 -18.51 8.71 7.32
N LYS A 45 -19.26 7.80 6.69
CA LYS A 45 -19.16 6.35 6.97
C LYS A 45 -17.76 5.82 6.68
N TRP A 46 -17.17 6.20 5.55
CA TRP A 46 -15.82 5.80 5.20
C TRP A 46 -14.77 6.36 6.17
N PHE A 47 -14.84 7.65 6.53
CA PHE A 47 -13.91 8.22 7.51
C PHE A 47 -13.98 7.54 8.88
N ASN A 48 -15.15 7.01 9.25
CA ASN A 48 -15.33 6.27 10.50
C ASN A 48 -14.83 4.81 10.44
N ASP A 49 -14.81 4.18 9.26
CA ASP A 49 -14.31 2.81 9.07
C ASP A 49 -13.74 2.60 7.65
N TYR A 50 -12.64 3.29 7.35
CA TYR A 50 -11.96 3.19 6.05
C TYR A 50 -11.30 1.80 5.87
N VAL A 51 -11.19 1.06 6.96
CA VAL A 51 -10.62 -0.30 6.98
C VAL A 51 -11.55 -1.26 6.25
N ASN A 52 -12.84 -1.22 6.56
CA ASN A 52 -13.81 -2.16 5.99
C ASN A 52 -14.76 -1.52 4.97
N THR A 53 -14.88 -0.19 4.95
CA THR A 53 -15.73 0.53 3.99
C THR A 53 -14.91 0.91 2.76
N SER A 54 -15.43 0.60 1.57
CA SER A 54 -14.78 0.98 0.32
C SER A 54 -15.19 2.38 -0.13
N CYS A 55 -14.30 3.07 -0.83
CA CYS A 55 -14.67 4.24 -1.62
C CYS A 55 -15.62 3.82 -2.78
N PRO A 56 -16.51 4.71 -3.26
CA PRO A 56 -17.34 4.44 -4.43
C PRO A 56 -16.48 4.13 -5.65
N GLN A 57 -16.68 2.96 -6.27
CA GLN A 57 -15.85 2.43 -7.37
C GLN A 57 -14.35 2.34 -7.06
N GLY A 58 -13.96 2.38 -5.78
CA GLY A 58 -12.57 2.23 -5.33
C GLY A 58 -12.42 1.02 -4.42
N GLU A 59 -11.48 1.09 -3.49
CA GLU A 59 -11.20 0.00 -2.55
C GLU A 59 -11.39 0.40 -1.08
N SER A 60 -11.40 -0.59 -0.20
CA SER A 60 -11.19 -0.41 1.24
C SER A 60 -9.76 -0.75 1.61
N PHE A 61 -9.29 -0.33 2.79
CA PHE A 61 -7.92 -0.66 3.20
C PHE A 61 -7.70 -2.18 3.30
N ARG A 62 -8.73 -2.94 3.72
CA ARG A 62 -8.68 -4.41 3.72
C ARG A 62 -8.55 -5.00 2.30
N MET A 63 -9.16 -4.39 1.29
CA MET A 63 -8.96 -4.80 -0.11
C MET A 63 -7.50 -4.58 -0.55
N MET A 64 -6.93 -3.42 -0.20
CA MET A 64 -5.53 -3.10 -0.48
C MET A 64 -4.58 -4.10 0.21
N LEU A 65 -4.77 -4.38 1.50
CA LEU A 65 -3.96 -5.38 2.23
C LEU A 65 -3.98 -6.75 1.54
N ARG A 66 -5.14 -7.19 1.05
CA ARG A 66 -5.25 -8.49 0.35
C ARG A 66 -4.45 -8.52 -0.95
N ARG A 67 -4.46 -7.46 -1.76
CA ARG A 67 -3.66 -7.45 -3.00
C ARG A 67 -2.17 -7.36 -2.72
N VAL A 68 -1.77 -6.63 -1.67
CA VAL A 68 -0.37 -6.54 -1.24
C VAL A 68 0.12 -7.88 -0.69
N ASP A 69 -0.67 -8.59 0.12
CA ASP A 69 -0.30 -9.92 0.60
C ASP A 69 -0.12 -10.93 -0.56
N LYS A 70 -0.99 -10.89 -1.56
CA LYS A 70 -0.82 -11.68 -2.79
C LYS A 70 0.47 -11.35 -3.54
N PHE A 71 0.87 -10.08 -3.56
CA PHE A 71 2.14 -9.66 -4.14
C PHE A 71 3.33 -10.21 -3.34
N LEU A 72 3.30 -10.08 -2.01
CA LEU A 72 4.34 -10.62 -1.12
C LEU A 72 4.50 -12.14 -1.27
N GLY A 73 3.40 -12.87 -1.39
CA GLY A 73 3.41 -14.32 -1.61
C GLY A 73 3.99 -14.77 -2.96
N GLN A 74 4.23 -13.84 -3.89
CA GLN A 74 4.84 -14.11 -5.20
C GLN A 74 6.24 -13.51 -5.34
N LEU A 75 6.77 -12.85 -4.30
CA LEU A 75 8.16 -12.45 -4.30
C LEU A 75 9.07 -13.70 -4.33
N PRO A 76 10.19 -13.65 -5.07
CA PRO A 76 11.13 -14.76 -5.10
C PRO A 76 11.65 -15.07 -3.71
N ASP A 77 11.87 -16.35 -3.44
CA ASP A 77 12.60 -16.79 -2.25
C ASP A 77 14.09 -16.70 -2.57
N THR A 78 14.72 -15.63 -2.08
CA THR A 78 16.12 -15.29 -2.36
C THR A 78 16.74 -14.62 -1.13
N ASP A 79 18.05 -14.80 -0.97
CA ASP A 79 18.87 -14.08 0.02
C ASP A 79 19.31 -12.69 -0.50
N GLU A 80 18.97 -12.35 -1.75
CA GLU A 80 19.24 -11.04 -2.34
C GLU A 80 18.20 -9.98 -1.92
N ASN A 81 18.63 -8.72 -1.92
CA ASN A 81 17.74 -7.59 -1.64
C ASN A 81 16.80 -7.32 -2.83
N ILE A 82 15.51 -7.13 -2.53
CA ILE A 82 14.49 -6.74 -3.51
C ILE A 82 14.18 -5.25 -3.34
N LEU A 83 14.39 -4.46 -4.39
CA LEU A 83 13.98 -3.06 -4.42
C LEU A 83 12.54 -2.94 -4.94
N ILE A 84 11.65 -2.39 -4.11
CA ILE A 84 10.26 -2.09 -4.48
C ILE A 84 10.06 -0.58 -4.47
N VAL A 85 9.62 -0.02 -5.61
CA VAL A 85 9.30 1.41 -5.73
C VAL A 85 7.78 1.57 -5.73
N THR A 86 7.24 2.16 -4.67
CA THR A 86 5.78 2.31 -4.50
C THR A 86 5.43 3.61 -3.76
N HIS A 87 4.24 3.69 -3.17
CA HIS A 87 3.67 4.85 -2.51
C HIS A 87 3.39 4.56 -1.03
N ALA A 88 3.01 5.59 -0.28
CA ALA A 88 2.95 5.53 1.17
C ALA A 88 1.86 4.56 1.68
N GLY A 89 0.72 4.42 0.99
CA GLY A 89 -0.30 3.44 1.39
C GLY A 89 0.20 2.00 1.31
N ILE A 90 0.99 1.68 0.28
CA ILE A 90 1.58 0.34 0.11
C ILE A 90 2.71 0.08 1.08
N ILE A 91 3.54 1.07 1.38
CA ILE A 91 4.57 0.96 2.42
C ILE A 91 3.93 0.59 3.77
N ARG A 92 2.83 1.26 4.14
CA ARG A 92 2.08 0.93 5.37
C ARG A 92 1.53 -0.49 5.35
N ALA A 93 1.04 -0.95 4.20
CA ALA A 93 0.61 -2.34 4.05
C ALA A 93 1.77 -3.32 4.27
N PHE A 94 2.99 -3.02 3.81
CA PHE A 94 4.16 -3.86 4.11
C PHE A 94 4.52 -3.88 5.60
N LEU A 95 4.48 -2.73 6.28
CA LEU A 95 4.72 -2.68 7.74
C LEU A 95 3.73 -3.56 8.50
N ILE A 96 2.45 -3.52 8.13
CA ILE A 96 1.40 -4.35 8.75
C ILE A 96 1.62 -5.85 8.47
N LEU A 97 1.92 -6.20 7.22
CA LEU A 97 1.96 -7.60 6.77
C LEU A 97 3.29 -8.32 7.11
N ILE A 98 4.36 -7.57 7.40
CA ILE A 98 5.71 -8.13 7.62
C ILE A 98 6.25 -7.83 9.02
N GLU A 99 6.02 -6.61 9.54
CA GLU A 99 6.62 -6.14 10.80
C GLU A 99 5.63 -6.19 11.99
N ASP A 100 4.49 -6.86 11.83
CA ASP A 100 3.45 -7.03 12.85
C ASP A 100 2.82 -5.71 13.35
N TYR A 101 2.90 -4.64 12.56
CA TYR A 101 2.28 -3.35 12.91
C TYR A 101 0.76 -3.49 12.95
N THR A 102 0.13 -2.89 13.96
CA THR A 102 -1.30 -2.59 13.91
C THR A 102 -1.58 -1.54 12.84
N ILE A 103 -2.85 -1.45 12.42
CA ILE A 103 -3.27 -0.42 11.45
C ILE A 103 -2.93 0.98 11.99
N ASN A 104 -3.22 1.27 13.25
CA ASN A 104 -2.96 2.59 13.84
C ASN A 104 -1.48 2.93 13.83
N GLU A 105 -0.60 2.02 14.26
CA GLU A 105 0.85 2.23 14.24
C GLU A 105 1.36 2.53 12.82
N ALA A 106 0.88 1.79 11.81
CA ALA A 106 1.29 2.03 10.43
C ALA A 106 0.83 3.40 9.90
N PHE A 107 -0.36 3.88 10.28
CA PHE A 107 -0.85 5.21 9.89
C PHE A 107 -0.17 6.35 10.66
N ASP A 108 0.20 6.12 11.93
CA ASP A 108 0.94 7.09 12.76
C ASP A 108 2.42 7.18 12.37
N THR A 109 2.95 6.17 11.67
CA THR A 109 4.32 6.16 11.15
C THR A 109 4.46 7.13 9.98
N PRO A 110 5.31 8.16 10.09
CA PRO A 110 5.61 9.06 8.99
C PRO A 110 6.28 8.30 7.84
N VAL A 111 5.87 8.58 6.62
CA VAL A 111 6.55 8.11 5.40
C VAL A 111 6.83 9.34 4.54
N ALA A 112 8.08 9.76 4.52
CA ALA A 112 8.51 10.97 3.84
C ALA A 112 8.63 10.77 2.32
N TYR A 113 8.58 11.88 1.57
CA TYR A 113 8.74 11.82 0.13
C TYR A 113 10.15 11.37 -0.26
N GLY A 114 10.24 10.29 -1.05
CA GLY A 114 11.52 9.75 -1.52
C GLY A 114 12.29 8.98 -0.44
N GLU A 115 11.66 8.68 0.69
CA GLU A 115 12.25 7.86 1.75
C GLU A 115 12.49 6.41 1.29
N VAL A 116 13.57 5.81 1.78
CA VAL A 116 13.87 4.40 1.62
C VAL A 116 13.64 3.73 2.97
N ILE A 117 12.73 2.76 3.00
CA ILE A 117 12.42 1.94 4.17
C ILE A 117 12.94 0.54 3.91
N THR A 118 13.73 0.02 4.86
CA THR A 118 14.26 -1.34 4.82
C THR A 118 13.42 -2.21 5.75
N ILE A 119 12.98 -3.36 5.24
CA ILE A 119 12.17 -4.34 5.96
C ILE A 119 12.89 -5.67 5.88
N GLU A 120 13.06 -6.36 7.01
CA GLU A 120 13.67 -7.68 7.04
C GLU A 120 12.57 -8.75 6.97
N LYS A 121 12.59 -9.57 5.92
CA LYS A 121 11.64 -10.67 5.78
C LYS A 121 11.93 -11.73 6.85
N LYS A 122 11.16 -11.70 7.95
CA LYS A 122 11.15 -12.80 8.92
C LYS A 122 10.78 -14.09 8.18
N LYS A 123 11.51 -15.19 8.42
CA LYS A 123 11.15 -16.51 7.87
C LYS A 123 9.71 -16.81 8.30
N ARG A 124 8.79 -16.97 7.35
CA ARG A 124 7.40 -17.38 7.66
C ARG A 124 7.47 -18.77 8.28
N ASP A 125 7.14 -18.91 9.56
CA ASP A 125 6.88 -20.21 10.16
C ASP A 125 5.69 -20.83 9.41
N THR A 126 5.94 -21.87 8.61
CA THR A 126 4.92 -22.59 7.83
C THR A 126 4.05 -23.49 8.69
N THR A 127 3.71 -23.07 9.92
CA THR A 127 2.94 -23.87 10.88
C THR A 127 1.77 -23.07 11.42
N LYS A 128 0.72 -22.90 10.62
CA LYS A 128 -0.65 -22.65 11.08
C LYS A 128 -1.66 -23.15 10.06
#